data_AF-A0A2V9ZYJ9-F1
#
_entry.id   AF-A0A2V9ZYJ9-F1
#
_cell.length_a   1.000
_cell.length_b   1.000
_cell.length_c   1.000
_cell.angle_alpha   90.00
_cell.angle_beta   90.00
_cell.angle_gamma   90.00
#
_symmetry.space_group_name_H-M   'P 1'
#
loop_
_entity.id
_entity.type
_entity.pdbx_description
1 polymer ?
#
loop_
_entity_poly.entity_id
_entity_poly.type
_entity_poly.pdbx_seq_one_letter_code
_entity_poly.pdbx_strand_id
1 'polypeptide(L)'
;MQNFTLTNSIVNSGPYPVWSTGGLTNCAYYDVPVTTFAACFNPYIVTKNVVIACPSKWPSSSWPGGISLLGSATGVGFVNYNGGNGGNYQLLSSSPYHGAASDGKDMGANIVLINQQVFGVR
;
A
#
# COMPACT_ATOMS: atom_id res chain seq x y z
N MET A 1 -11.59 -10.89 11.92
CA MET A 1 -10.26 -10.62 12.51
C MET A 1 -10.32 -9.29 13.25
N GLN A 2 -9.50 -9.07 14.27
CA GLN A 2 -9.48 -7.81 15.02
C GLN A 2 -8.10 -7.15 14.95
N ASN A 3 -8.04 -5.84 15.14
CA ASN A 3 -6.81 -5.05 15.27
C ASN A 3 -5.93 -5.02 14.03
N PHE A 4 -6.54 -4.93 12.84
CA PHE A 4 -5.78 -4.71 11.61
C PHE A 4 -5.34 -3.25 11.51
N THR A 5 -4.05 -3.00 11.28
CA THR A 5 -3.51 -1.66 11.08
C THR A 5 -2.62 -1.62 9.83
N LEU A 6 -2.90 -0.67 8.93
CA LEU A 6 -2.05 -0.34 7.81
C LEU A 6 -1.75 1.16 7.84
N THR A 7 -0.48 1.50 8.03
CA THR A 7 -0.03 2.89 8.13
C THR A 7 1.29 3.11 7.41
N ASN A 8 1.48 4.33 6.89
CA ASN A 8 2.72 4.81 6.27
C ASN A 8 3.28 3.86 5.19
N SER A 9 2.42 3.11 4.51
CA SER A 9 2.83 2.04 3.59
C SER A 9 2.63 2.44 2.13
N ILE A 10 3.50 1.94 1.25
CA ILE A 10 3.31 2.00 -0.20
C ILE A 10 3.09 0.57 -0.68
N VAL A 11 1.92 0.29 -1.26
CA VAL A 11 1.55 -1.07 -1.71
C VAL A 11 1.02 -1.04 -3.14
N ASN A 12 1.12 -2.17 -3.83
CA ASN A 12 0.57 -2.33 -5.18
C ASN A 12 -0.82 -3.00 -5.08
N SER A 13 -1.84 -2.45 -5.74
CA SER A 13 -3.17 -3.07 -5.75
C SER A 13 -3.28 -4.28 -6.67
N GLY A 14 -2.40 -4.38 -7.67
CA GLY A 14 -2.56 -5.26 -8.81
C GLY A 14 -3.73 -4.88 -9.71
N PRO A 15 -3.95 -5.63 -10.79
CA PRO A 15 -5.00 -5.37 -11.77
C PRO A 15 -6.39 -5.88 -11.35
N TYR A 16 -6.45 -6.82 -10.41
CA TYR A 16 -7.70 -7.48 -9.99
C TYR A 16 -7.75 -7.68 -8.47
N PRO A 17 -8.93 -7.51 -7.86
CA PRO A 17 -9.15 -7.86 -6.47
C PRO A 17 -9.12 -9.38 -6.28
N VAL A 18 -8.85 -9.79 -5.06
CA VAL A 18 -8.99 -11.18 -4.62
C VAL A 18 -10.21 -11.26 -3.71
N TRP A 19 -11.10 -12.21 -3.98
CA TRP A 19 -12.30 -12.47 -3.18
C TRP A 19 -12.47 -13.97 -2.92
N SER A 20 -13.25 -14.32 -1.91
CA SER A 20 -13.51 -15.71 -1.52
C SER A 20 -14.66 -16.32 -2.32
N THR A 21 -14.49 -17.56 -2.78
CA THR A 21 -15.56 -18.41 -3.31
C THR A 21 -16.28 -19.22 -2.23
N GLY A 22 -15.95 -19.03 -0.95
CA GLY A 22 -16.47 -19.79 0.19
C GLY A 22 -17.91 -19.48 0.61
N GLY A 23 -18.73 -18.90 -0.29
CA GLY A 23 -20.14 -18.57 -0.04
C GLY A 23 -20.40 -17.17 0.51
N LEU A 24 -21.68 -16.77 0.51
CA LEU A 24 -22.16 -15.42 0.85
C LEU A 24 -21.89 -15.00 2.30
N THR A 25 -21.69 -15.95 3.20
CA THR A 25 -21.41 -15.68 4.61
C THR A 25 -19.93 -15.39 4.88
N ASN A 26 -19.06 -15.53 3.87
CA ASN A 26 -17.65 -15.21 4.01
C ASN A 26 -17.47 -13.69 4.00
N CYS A 27 -16.76 -13.15 5.00
CA CYS A 27 -16.52 -11.71 5.07
C CYS A 27 -15.76 -11.15 3.85
N ALA A 28 -14.94 -11.99 3.20
CA ALA A 28 -14.15 -11.66 2.02
C ALA A 28 -14.87 -12.01 0.71
N TYR A 29 -16.20 -12.15 0.74
CA TYR A 29 -17.01 -12.43 -0.44
C TYR A 29 -16.96 -11.29 -1.48
N TYR A 30 -16.90 -10.03 -1.02
CA TYR A 30 -16.91 -8.87 -1.90
C TYR A 30 -15.53 -8.58 -2.51
N ASP A 31 -15.55 -8.07 -3.74
CA ASP A 31 -14.37 -7.66 -4.51
C ASP A 31 -14.07 -6.15 -4.38
N VAL A 32 -14.70 -5.49 -3.40
CA VAL A 32 -14.57 -4.06 -3.13
C VAL A 32 -13.85 -3.85 -1.80
N PRO A 33 -12.65 -3.24 -1.78
CA PRO A 33 -11.82 -3.13 -0.57
C PRO A 33 -12.53 -2.53 0.64
N VAL A 34 -13.25 -1.41 0.51
CA VAL A 34 -13.92 -0.75 1.66
C VAL A 34 -14.95 -1.67 2.33
N THR A 35 -15.71 -2.42 1.53
CA THR A 35 -16.71 -3.38 2.04
C THR A 35 -16.04 -4.55 2.73
N THR A 36 -15.02 -5.14 2.09
CA THR A 36 -14.29 -6.28 2.65
C THR A 36 -13.55 -5.91 3.92
N PHE A 37 -12.98 -4.71 4.02
CA PHE A 37 -12.33 -4.25 5.23
C PHE A 37 -13.32 -4.15 6.41
N ALA A 38 -14.47 -3.53 6.19
CA ALA A 38 -15.51 -3.40 7.21
C ALA A 38 -16.12 -4.74 7.63
N ALA A 39 -16.22 -5.71 6.70
CA ALA A 39 -16.75 -7.03 7.00
C ALA A 39 -15.74 -7.94 7.71
N CYS A 40 -14.46 -7.92 7.29
CA CYS A 40 -13.46 -8.86 7.79
C CYS A 40 -12.66 -8.39 8.99
N PHE A 41 -12.54 -7.08 9.20
CA PHE A 41 -11.72 -6.49 10.25
C PHE A 41 -12.54 -5.56 11.12
N ASN A 42 -12.55 -5.81 12.43
CA ASN A 42 -13.19 -4.92 13.39
C ASN A 42 -12.50 -5.01 14.76
N PRO A 43 -11.83 -3.95 15.24
CA PRO A 43 -11.58 -2.68 14.55
C PRO A 43 -10.50 -2.83 13.46
N TYR A 44 -10.45 -1.85 12.54
CA TYR A 44 -9.33 -1.66 11.62
C TYR A 44 -8.92 -0.19 11.54
N ILE A 45 -7.63 0.06 11.29
CA ILE A 45 -7.06 1.38 11.08
C ILE A 45 -6.33 1.39 9.73
N VAL A 46 -6.75 2.29 8.84
CA VAL A 46 -6.02 2.60 7.61
C VAL A 46 -5.77 4.09 7.60
N THR A 47 -4.49 4.48 7.58
CA THR A 47 -4.11 5.89 7.62
C THR A 47 -2.80 6.13 6.90
N LYS A 48 -2.71 7.23 6.15
CA LYS A 48 -1.51 7.61 5.37
C LYS A 48 -0.87 6.44 4.63
N ASN A 49 -1.53 5.90 3.61
CA ASN A 49 -0.94 4.90 2.74
C ASN A 49 -1.02 5.36 1.28
N VAL A 50 -0.13 4.82 0.45
CA VAL A 50 -0.15 5.01 -1.00
C VAL A 50 -0.39 3.66 -1.66
N VAL A 51 -1.39 3.60 -2.54
CA VAL A 51 -1.67 2.40 -3.34
C VAL A 51 -1.37 2.73 -4.80
N ILE A 52 -0.44 1.98 -5.38
CA ILE A 52 0.02 2.16 -6.76
C ILE A 52 -0.59 1.14 -7.70
N ALA A 53 -0.48 1.43 -9.01
CA ALA A 53 -1.03 0.62 -10.09
C ALA A 53 -2.54 0.38 -9.94
N CYS A 54 -3.24 1.35 -9.34
CA CYS A 54 -4.68 1.26 -9.10
C CYS A 54 -5.44 1.41 -10.43
N PRO A 55 -6.18 0.40 -10.89
CA PRO A 55 -6.99 0.51 -12.09
C PRO A 55 -8.13 1.51 -11.85
N SER A 56 -8.50 2.28 -12.89
CA SER A 56 -9.58 3.29 -12.81
C SER A 56 -10.95 2.69 -12.46
N LYS A 57 -11.12 1.37 -12.65
CA LYS A 57 -12.32 0.62 -12.26
C LYS A 57 -12.60 0.67 -10.76
N TRP A 58 -11.58 0.81 -9.91
CA TRP A 58 -11.72 0.94 -8.46
C TRP A 58 -11.27 2.33 -8.00
N PRO A 59 -12.17 3.33 -8.07
CA PRO A 59 -11.86 4.70 -7.65
C PRO A 59 -11.63 4.78 -6.13
N SER A 60 -11.26 5.96 -5.65
CA SER A 60 -11.02 6.23 -4.22
C SER A 60 -12.19 5.84 -3.32
N SER A 61 -13.43 5.94 -3.79
CA SER A 61 -14.63 5.53 -3.03
C SER A 61 -14.72 4.02 -2.79
N SER A 62 -13.96 3.19 -3.52
CA SER A 62 -13.89 1.74 -3.32
C SER A 62 -12.88 1.33 -2.24
N TRP A 63 -12.08 2.28 -1.73
CA TRP A 63 -11.03 2.02 -0.74
C TRP A 63 -11.38 2.62 0.62
N PRO A 64 -10.90 2.03 1.73
CA PRO A 64 -10.93 2.70 3.02
C PRO A 64 -10.27 4.07 2.95
N GLY A 65 -10.75 5.01 3.78
CA GLY A 65 -10.10 6.31 3.94
C GLY A 65 -8.64 6.18 4.37
N GLY A 66 -7.86 7.25 4.16
CA GLY A 66 -6.42 7.25 4.50
C GLY A 66 -5.53 6.61 3.44
N ILE A 67 -6.03 6.41 2.22
CA ILE A 67 -5.28 5.90 1.07
C ILE A 67 -5.22 6.97 -0.03
N SER A 68 -4.02 7.22 -0.55
CA SER A 68 -3.79 7.95 -1.80
C SER A 68 -3.60 6.95 -2.95
N LEU A 69 -4.37 7.10 -4.02
CA LEU A 69 -4.31 6.20 -5.17
C LEU A 69 -3.46 6.80 -6.29
N LEU A 70 -2.59 5.98 -6.87
CA LEU A 70 -1.79 6.30 -8.04
C LEU A 70 -2.00 5.24 -9.13
N GLY A 71 -2.16 5.69 -10.38
CA GLY A 71 -2.26 4.80 -11.54
C GLY A 71 -0.94 4.10 -11.90
N SER A 72 0.21 4.59 -11.43
CA SER A 72 1.51 3.99 -11.70
C SER A 72 2.54 4.28 -10.60
N ALA A 73 3.62 3.52 -10.60
CA ALA A 73 4.74 3.71 -9.66
C ALA A 73 5.52 5.02 -9.89
N THR A 74 5.47 5.59 -11.11
CA THR A 74 6.20 6.83 -11.44
C THR A 74 5.74 8.00 -10.57
N GLY A 75 4.45 8.06 -10.23
CA GLY A 75 3.90 9.10 -9.36
C GLY A 75 4.45 9.07 -7.94
N VAL A 76 5.05 7.95 -7.51
CA VAL A 76 5.69 7.86 -6.19
C VAL A 76 7.01 8.62 -6.15
N GLY A 77 7.74 8.71 -7.27
CA GLY A 77 9.07 9.33 -7.28
C GLY A 77 10.15 8.48 -6.60
N PHE A 78 10.17 7.17 -6.85
CA PHE A 78 11.30 6.31 -6.49
C PHE A 78 12.57 6.71 -7.25
N VAL A 79 13.75 6.53 -6.64
CA VAL A 79 15.05 6.73 -7.32
C VAL A 79 15.17 5.81 -8.54
N ASN A 80 14.82 4.53 -8.39
CA ASN A 80 14.67 3.59 -9.50
C ASN A 80 13.68 2.49 -9.14
N TYR A 81 12.48 2.50 -9.73
CA TYR A 81 11.49 1.46 -9.48
C TYR A 81 11.87 0.09 -10.08
N ASN A 82 12.65 0.08 -11.17
CA ASN A 82 13.06 -1.10 -11.96
C ASN A 82 11.94 -2.15 -12.19
N GLY A 83 10.75 -1.69 -12.58
CA GLY A 83 9.59 -2.58 -12.79
C GLY A 83 9.13 -3.34 -11.55
N GLY A 84 9.53 -2.92 -10.35
CA GLY A 84 9.21 -3.61 -9.09
C GLY A 84 10.16 -4.77 -8.74
N ASN A 85 11.29 -4.93 -9.46
CA ASN A 85 12.26 -5.98 -9.16
C ASN A 85 13.69 -5.44 -9.02
N GLY A 86 14.30 -5.54 -7.85
CA GLY A 86 15.71 -5.17 -7.64
C GLY A 86 16.03 -3.68 -7.83
N GLY A 87 15.01 -2.81 -7.77
CA GLY A 87 15.19 -1.37 -7.88
C GLY A 87 15.75 -0.70 -6.62
N ASN A 88 16.00 0.61 -6.73
CA ASN A 88 16.24 1.48 -5.58
C ASN A 88 14.94 2.20 -5.20
N TYR A 89 14.25 1.65 -4.20
CA TYR A 89 12.96 2.14 -3.71
C TYR A 89 13.08 3.27 -2.68
N GLN A 90 14.25 3.88 -2.52
CA GLN A 90 14.34 5.17 -1.84
C GLN A 90 13.53 6.22 -2.61
N LEU A 91 12.99 7.20 -1.91
CA LEU A 91 12.27 8.31 -2.53
C LEU A 91 13.25 9.41 -2.95
N LEU A 92 13.00 10.00 -4.12
CA LEU A 92 13.67 11.23 -4.51
C LEU A 92 13.28 12.35 -3.53
N SER A 93 14.18 13.31 -3.30
CA SER A 93 13.86 14.48 -2.48
C SER A 93 12.69 15.31 -3.04
N SER A 94 12.42 15.21 -4.34
CA SER A 94 11.28 15.83 -5.01
C SER A 94 9.99 15.01 -4.96
N SER A 95 10.03 13.78 -4.41
CA SER A 95 8.84 12.97 -4.23
C SER A 95 7.86 13.66 -3.29
N PRO A 96 6.55 13.71 -3.63
CA PRO A 96 5.54 14.20 -2.69
C PRO A 96 5.38 13.31 -1.45
N TYR A 97 6.00 12.13 -1.45
CA TYR A 97 5.95 11.17 -0.37
C TYR A 97 7.24 11.13 0.47
N HIS A 98 8.25 11.93 0.10
CA HIS A 98 9.44 12.14 0.92
C HIS A 98 9.07 12.90 2.20
N GLY A 99 9.44 12.37 3.37
CA GLY A 99 9.08 12.95 4.67
C GLY A 99 7.58 13.00 5.00
N ALA A 100 6.71 12.35 4.23
CA ALA A 100 5.26 12.51 4.33
C ALA A 100 4.58 11.56 5.35
N ALA A 101 5.31 10.57 5.87
CA ALA A 101 4.80 9.65 6.88
C ALA A 101 4.38 10.39 8.16
N SER A 102 3.59 9.73 9.02
CA SER A 102 3.15 10.31 10.30
C SER A 102 4.29 10.65 11.26
N ASP A 103 5.46 10.03 11.12
CA ASP A 103 6.67 10.30 11.90
C ASP A 103 7.67 11.23 11.20
N GLY A 104 7.28 11.86 10.09
CA GLY A 104 8.12 12.78 9.32
C GLY A 104 9.18 12.10 8.45
N LYS A 105 9.14 10.76 8.33
CA LYS A 105 10.01 10.00 7.42
C LYS A 105 9.35 9.77 6.07
N ASP A 106 10.09 9.15 5.16
CA ASP A 106 9.58 8.69 3.88
C ASP A 106 8.44 7.69 4.05
N MET A 107 7.45 7.81 3.19
CA MET A 107 6.42 6.78 3.07
C MET A 107 7.03 5.45 2.61
N GLY A 108 6.56 4.35 3.20
CA GLY A 108 7.02 3.00 2.90
C GLY A 108 8.20 2.56 3.76
N ALA A 109 8.97 1.62 3.24
CA ALA A 109 10.08 1.02 3.98
C ALA A 109 11.30 1.95 4.00
N ASN A 110 12.02 1.98 5.13
CA ASN A 110 13.32 2.65 5.20
C ASN A 110 14.40 1.79 4.51
N ILE A 111 14.51 1.94 3.19
CA ILE A 111 15.42 1.15 2.35
C ILE A 111 16.89 1.36 2.73
N VAL A 112 17.28 2.57 3.15
CA VAL A 112 18.65 2.86 3.59
C VAL A 112 19.00 2.02 4.81
N LEU A 113 18.14 2.03 5.83
CA LEU A 113 18.36 1.25 7.05
C LEU A 113 18.33 -0.25 6.76
N ILE A 114 17.37 -0.74 5.97
CA ILE A 114 17.29 -2.16 5.61
C ILE A 114 18.59 -2.61 4.94
N ASN A 115 19.07 -1.89 3.93
CA ASN A 115 20.30 -2.23 3.22
C ASN A 115 21.53 -2.24 4.15
N GLN A 116 21.60 -1.33 5.12
CA GLN A 116 22.65 -1.32 6.13
C GLN A 116 22.58 -2.56 7.03
N GLN A 117 21.38 -2.98 7.45
CA GLN A 117 21.19 -4.10 8.37
C GLN A 117 21.38 -5.47 7.71
N VAL A 118 21.06 -5.60 6.42
CA VAL A 118 21.23 -6.88 5.69
C VAL A 118 22.58 -7.01 5.00
N PHE A 119 23.43 -5.96 5.06
CA PHE A 119 24.74 -6.01 4.45
C PHE A 119 25.60 -7.13 5.06
N GLY A 120 26.02 -8.08 4.23
CA GLY A 120 26.89 -9.19 4.63
C GLY A 120 26.19 -10.38 5.31
N VAL A 121 24.87 -10.36 5.44
CA VAL A 121 24.10 -11.53 5.90
C VAL A 121 24.11 -12.61 4.81
N ARG A 122 24.51 -13.83 5.17
CA ARG A 122 24.58 -15.02 4.30
C ARG A 122 23.70 -16.13 4.83
#